data_AF-A0A4U3AVV9-F1
#
_entry.id   AF-A0A4U3AVV9-F1
#
_cell.length_a   1.000
_cell.length_b   1.000
_cell.length_c   1.000
_cell.angle_alpha   90.00
_cell.angle_beta   90.00
_cell.angle_gamma   90.00
#
_symmetry.space_group_name_H-M   'P 1'
#
loop_
_entity.id
_entity.type
_entity.pdbx_description
1 polymer ?
#
loop_
_entity_poly.entity_id
_entity_poly.type
_entity_poly.pdbx_seq_one_letter_code
_entity_poly.pdbx_strand_id
1 'polypeptide(L)'
;EEQLRSHYIAFQCNTDNKEIKDIFEYDQQFVRPLMKRYQNAFDTKYLESPFRMELDPKTYSLLDKKIKNTQTLFCEKNIDLEINEDKLVTAYFEITGGLTALWDGEEKTITELQSYLQDPNRHIRKKAKTLIS
;
A
#
# COMPACT_ATOMS: atom_id res chain seq x y z
N GLU A 1 1.61 1.71 -14.10
CA GLU A 1 1.03 2.14 -12.81
C GLU A 1 -0.41 1.68 -12.60
N GLU A 2 -1.30 1.85 -13.59
CA GLU A 2 -2.72 1.47 -13.46
C GLU A 2 -2.93 -0.02 -13.11
N GLN A 3 -2.19 -0.93 -13.75
CA GLN A 3 -2.28 -2.36 -13.45
C GLN A 3 -1.85 -2.69 -12.02
N LEU A 4 -0.74 -2.12 -11.53
CA LEU A 4 -0.29 -2.31 -10.14
C LEU A 4 -1.35 -1.84 -9.14
N ARG A 5 -2.05 -0.75 -9.46
CA ARG A 5 -3.15 -0.23 -8.63
C ARG A 5 -4.36 -1.16 -8.66
N SER A 6 -4.68 -1.73 -9.82
CA SER A 6 -5.75 -2.72 -9.94
C SER A 6 -5.46 -3.98 -9.12
N HIS A 7 -4.24 -4.52 -9.18
CA HIS A 7 -3.84 -5.68 -8.36
C HIS A 7 -3.89 -5.36 -6.86
N TYR A 8 -3.43 -4.16 -6.45
CA TYR A 8 -3.55 -3.71 -5.07
C TYR A 8 -5.01 -3.65 -4.60
N ILE A 9 -5.91 -3.05 -5.39
CA ILE A 9 -7.33 -2.97 -5.06
C ILE A 9 -7.93 -4.38 -4.97
N ALA A 10 -7.61 -5.26 -5.92
CA ALA A 10 -8.09 -6.65 -5.90
C ALA A 10 -7.66 -7.37 -4.62
N PHE A 11 -6.40 -7.22 -4.20
CA PHE A 11 -5.90 -7.81 -2.96
C PHE A 11 -6.61 -7.25 -1.73
N GLN A 12 -6.79 -5.93 -1.64
CA GLN A 12 -7.49 -5.29 -0.52
C GLN A 12 -8.99 -5.69 -0.44
N CYS A 13 -9.61 -6.01 -1.58
CA CYS A 13 -10.98 -6.50 -1.60
C CYS A 13 -11.13 -7.98 -1.19
N ASN A 14 -10.08 -8.79 -1.36
CA ASN A 14 -10.12 -10.22 -1.06
C ASN A 14 -8.73 -10.75 -0.71
N THR A 15 -8.33 -10.53 0.55
CA THR A 15 -7.01 -10.91 1.07
C THR A 15 -6.80 -12.41 1.18
N ASP A 16 -7.87 -13.20 1.19
CA ASP A 16 -7.82 -14.66 1.31
C ASP A 16 -7.62 -15.36 -0.05
N ASN A 17 -7.74 -14.63 -1.16
CA ASN A 17 -7.53 -15.19 -2.49
C ASN A 17 -6.03 -15.31 -2.81
N LYS A 18 -5.56 -16.56 -2.88
CA LYS A 18 -4.15 -16.89 -3.13
C LYS A 18 -3.62 -16.36 -4.46
N GLU A 19 -4.40 -16.45 -5.55
CA GLU A 19 -3.95 -16.00 -6.88
C GLU A 19 -3.79 -14.48 -6.93
N ILE A 20 -4.76 -13.75 -6.37
CA ILE A 20 -4.72 -12.28 -6.27
C ILE A 20 -3.51 -11.84 -5.42
N LYS A 21 -3.28 -12.53 -4.30
CA LYS A 21 -2.13 -12.30 -3.44
C LYS A 21 -0.81 -12.52 -4.19
N ASP A 22 -0.66 -13.64 -4.86
CA ASP A 22 0.60 -13.99 -5.54
C ASP A 22 0.96 -12.96 -6.62
N ILE A 23 -0.05 -12.43 -7.33
CA ILE A 23 0.12 -11.33 -8.30
C ILE A 23 0.56 -10.05 -7.59
N PHE A 24 -0.10 -9.67 -6.50
CA PHE A 24 0.24 -8.48 -5.73
C PHE A 24 1.65 -8.54 -5.10
N GLU A 25 2.02 -9.69 -4.55
CA GLU A 25 3.35 -9.92 -3.99
C GLU A 25 4.43 -9.90 -5.07
N TYR A 26 4.15 -10.43 -6.27
CA TYR A 26 5.06 -10.33 -7.40
C TYR A 26 5.33 -8.87 -7.80
N ASP A 27 4.28 -8.05 -7.83
CA ASP A 27 4.41 -6.62 -8.10
C ASP A 27 5.32 -5.93 -7.07
N GLN A 28 5.15 -6.23 -5.78
CA GLN A 28 5.98 -5.67 -4.71
C GLN A 28 7.43 -6.14 -4.75
N GLN A 29 7.67 -7.42 -5.05
CA GLN A 29 9.00 -8.01 -4.99
C GLN A 29 9.84 -7.74 -6.23
N PHE A 30 9.21 -7.59 -7.41
CA PHE A 30 9.94 -7.54 -8.68
C PHE A 30 9.63 -6.28 -9.48
N VAL A 31 8.35 -5.94 -9.66
CA VAL A 31 7.95 -4.86 -10.57
C VAL A 31 8.23 -3.48 -9.98
N ARG A 32 7.80 -3.23 -8.74
CA ARG A 32 8.01 -1.95 -8.04
C ARG A 32 9.50 -1.61 -7.85
N PRO A 33 10.36 -2.54 -7.39
CA PRO A 33 11.81 -2.32 -7.31
C PRO A 33 12.42 -1.94 -8.65
N LEU A 34 12.05 -2.65 -9.72
CA LEU A 34 12.55 -2.38 -11.06
C LEU A 34 12.12 -1.00 -11.55
N MET A 35 10.84 -0.66 -11.39
CA MET A 35 10.31 0.66 -11.74
C MET A 35 11.02 1.77 -10.97
N LYS A 36 11.28 1.59 -9.68
CA LYS A 36 11.97 2.59 -8.85
C LYS A 36 13.40 2.84 -9.31
N ARG A 37 14.14 1.78 -9.68
CA ARG A 37 15.49 1.91 -10.28
C ARG A 37 15.47 2.69 -11.59
N TYR A 38 14.53 2.37 -12.47
CA TYR A 38 14.40 3.08 -13.75
C TYR A 38 13.96 4.53 -13.57
N GLN A 39 13.06 4.81 -12.61
CA GLN A 39 12.67 6.17 -12.27
C GLN A 39 13.87 6.98 -11.78
N ASN A 40 14.70 6.42 -10.89
CA ASN A 40 15.92 7.08 -10.45
C ASN A 40 16.92 7.31 -11.60
N ALA A 41 17.07 6.34 -12.50
CA ALA A 41 17.92 6.51 -13.70
C ALA A 41 17.40 7.63 -14.62
N PHE A 42 16.08 7.71 -14.79
CA PHE A 42 15.44 8.78 -15.57
C PHE A 42 15.60 10.15 -14.91
N ASP A 43 15.37 10.24 -13.61
CA ASP A 43 15.56 11.45 -12.80
C ASP A 43 17.02 11.93 -12.87
N THR A 44 17.98 11.01 -12.78
CA THR A 44 19.41 11.31 -12.97
C THR A 44 19.67 11.91 -14.35
N LYS A 45 19.11 11.33 -15.42
CA LYS A 45 19.25 11.87 -16.78
C LYS A 45 18.63 13.25 -16.95
N TYR A 46 17.49 13.50 -16.31
CA TYR A 46 16.90 14.83 -16.28
C TYR A 46 17.83 15.85 -15.61
N LEU A 47 18.43 15.51 -14.46
CA LEU A 47 19.34 16.39 -13.72
C LEU A 47 20.65 16.66 -14.46
N GLU A 48 21.15 15.68 -15.23
CA GLU A 48 22.35 15.79 -16.08
C GLU A 48 22.12 16.57 -17.39
N SER A 49 20.87 16.77 -17.80
CA SER A 49 20.56 17.41 -19.07
C SER A 49 21.00 18.88 -19.09
N PRO A 50 21.79 19.31 -20.10
CA PRO A 50 22.24 20.71 -20.19
C PRO A 50 21.07 21.67 -20.45
N PHE A 51 20.00 21.19 -21.10
CA PHE A 51 18.82 21.99 -21.43
C PHE A 51 17.82 22.13 -20.28
N ARG A 52 18.06 21.47 -19.14
CA ARG A 52 17.11 21.46 -18.01
C ARG A 52 16.74 22.87 -17.53
N MET A 53 17.72 23.77 -17.48
CA MET A 53 17.52 25.14 -17.00
C MET A 53 16.88 26.06 -18.05
N GLU A 54 16.66 25.57 -19.27
CA GLU A 54 15.97 26.30 -20.35
C GLU A 54 14.44 26.12 -20.29
N LEU A 55 13.94 25.19 -19.47
CA LEU A 55 12.50 24.99 -19.25
C LEU A 55 11.87 26.20 -18.56
N ASP A 56 10.65 26.58 -18.96
CA ASP A 56 9.92 27.70 -18.36
C ASP A 56 9.78 27.51 -16.83
N PRO A 57 10.42 28.38 -16.00
CA PRO A 57 10.36 28.26 -14.55
C PRO A 57 8.94 28.37 -13.99
N LYS A 58 8.02 29.07 -14.66
CA LYS A 58 6.63 29.20 -14.19
C LYS A 58 5.89 27.87 -14.23
N THR A 59 6.23 27.00 -15.19
CA THR A 59 5.61 25.68 -15.35
C THR A 59 6.39 24.59 -14.63
N TYR A 60 7.73 24.60 -14.72
CA TYR A 60 8.55 23.43 -14.38
C TYR A 60 9.38 23.56 -13.09
N SER A 61 9.38 24.72 -12.41
CA SER A 61 10.16 24.88 -11.16
C SER A 61 9.80 23.87 -10.07
N LEU A 62 8.51 23.52 -9.93
CA LEU A 62 8.07 22.50 -8.98
C LEU A 62 8.55 21.10 -9.38
N LEU A 63 8.55 20.78 -10.68
CA LEU A 63 9.04 19.50 -11.19
C LEU A 63 10.54 19.33 -10.88
N ASP A 64 11.36 20.33 -11.21
CA ASP A 64 12.80 20.31 -10.93
C ASP A 64 13.08 20.12 -9.44
N LYS A 65 12.34 20.83 -8.57
CA LYS A 65 12.45 20.67 -7.12
C LYS A 65 12.08 19.24 -6.66
N LYS A 66 11.00 18.67 -7.20
CA LYS A 66 10.59 17.29 -6.88
C LYS A 66 11.64 16.26 -7.30
N ILE A 67 12.20 16.39 -8.50
CA ILE A 67 13.22 15.47 -9.01
C ILE A 67 14.50 15.57 -8.17
N LYS A 68 14.99 16.80 -7.88
CA LYS A 68 16.14 17.01 -6.99
C LYS A 68 15.96 16.36 -5.61
N ASN A 69 14.78 16.55 -5.02
CA ASN A 69 14.46 15.96 -3.72
C ASN A 69 14.42 14.43 -3.79
N THR A 70 13.79 13.88 -4.83
CA THR A 70 13.69 12.43 -5.05
C THR A 70 15.07 11.80 -5.18
N GLN A 71 15.94 12.40 -5.99
CA GLN A 71 17.33 11.95 -6.16
C GLN A 71 18.11 11.98 -4.83
N THR A 72 17.90 13.01 -4.01
CA THR A 72 18.59 13.16 -2.71
C THR A 72 18.15 12.10 -1.70
N LEU A 73 16.90 11.66 -1.78
CA LEU A 73 16.34 10.63 -0.89
C LEU A 73 16.56 9.22 -1.40
N PHE A 74 16.94 9.05 -2.67
CA PHE A 74 17.14 7.74 -3.26
C PHE A 74 18.34 7.03 -2.64
N CYS A 75 18.13 5.80 -2.19
CA CYS A 75 19.16 4.89 -1.71
C CYS A 75 18.85 3.50 -2.24
N GLU A 76 19.74 2.96 -3.09
CA GLU A 76 19.57 1.63 -3.70
C GLU A 76 19.38 0.54 -2.64
N LYS A 77 20.10 0.62 -1.52
CA LYS A 77 20.00 -0.34 -0.42
C LYS A 77 18.63 -0.35 0.26
N ASN A 78 17.87 0.75 0.18
CA ASN A 78 16.54 0.81 0.77
C ASN A 78 15.52 -0.01 -0.01
N ILE A 79 15.79 -0.34 -1.28
CA ILE A 79 14.86 -1.13 -2.09
C ILE A 79 14.64 -2.50 -1.47
N ASP A 80 15.70 -3.17 -1.01
CA ASP A 80 15.57 -4.48 -0.36
C ASP A 80 14.87 -4.39 1.00
N LEU A 81 15.06 -3.27 1.72
CA LEU A 81 14.36 -3.01 2.98
C LEU A 81 12.86 -2.80 2.75
N GLU A 82 12.49 -2.03 1.72
CA GLU A 82 11.11 -1.79 1.32
C GLU A 82 10.40 -3.08 0.90
N ILE A 83 11.09 -3.99 0.18
CA ILE A 83 10.52 -5.31 -0.16
C ILE A 83 10.20 -6.11 1.12
N ASN A 84 11.07 -6.06 2.13
CA ASN A 84 10.84 -6.76 3.39
C ASN A 84 9.72 -6.10 4.21
N GLU A 85 9.65 -4.78 4.22
CA GLU A 85 8.56 -4.03 4.82
C GLU A 85 7.22 -4.38 4.16
N ASP A 86 7.16 -4.37 2.83
CA ASP A 86 5.97 -4.73 2.05
C ASP A 86 5.46 -6.14 2.37
N LYS A 87 6.36 -7.10 2.60
CA LYS A 87 5.99 -8.46 3.05
C LYS A 87 5.35 -8.45 4.43
N LEU A 88 5.89 -7.69 5.38
CA LEU A 88 5.34 -7.57 6.72
C LEU A 88 3.96 -6.89 6.70
N VAL A 89 3.82 -5.84 5.89
CA VAL A 89 2.54 -5.13 5.69
C VAL A 89 1.50 -6.06 5.06
N THR A 90 1.89 -6.86 4.08
CA THR A 90 1.00 -7.85 3.44
C THR A 90 0.54 -8.89 4.45
N ALA A 91 1.46 -9.46 5.24
CA ALA A 91 1.11 -10.40 6.30
C ALA A 91 0.18 -9.79 7.35
N TYR A 92 0.39 -8.51 7.70
CA TYR A 92 -0.52 -7.79 8.59
C TYR A 92 -1.93 -7.67 8.00
N PHE A 93 -2.06 -7.35 6.71
CA PHE A 93 -3.37 -7.26 6.05
C PHE A 93 -4.08 -8.60 5.95
N GLU A 94 -3.37 -9.70 5.71
CA GLU A 94 -3.96 -11.03 5.74
C GLU A 94 -4.48 -11.39 7.12
N ILE A 95 -3.63 -11.20 8.15
CA ILE A 95 -4.01 -11.52 9.53
C ILE A 95 -5.23 -10.69 9.94
N THR A 96 -5.21 -9.38 9.69
CA THR A 96 -6.30 -8.49 10.12
C THR A 96 -7.56 -8.60 9.26
N GLY A 97 -7.43 -8.91 7.97
CA GLY A 97 -8.54 -9.15 7.06
C GLY A 97 -9.27 -10.46 7.35
N GLY A 98 -8.55 -11.50 7.78
CA GLY A 98 -9.11 -12.80 8.14
C GLY A 98 -9.67 -12.91 9.56
N LEU A 99 -9.69 -11.82 10.35
CA LEU A 99 -10.22 -11.89 11.72
C LEU A 99 -11.76 -12.02 11.72
N THR A 100 -12.24 -13.08 12.34
CA THR A 100 -13.66 -13.36 12.54
C THR A 100 -13.97 -13.71 13.99
N ALA A 101 -15.24 -13.57 14.38
CA ALA A 101 -15.76 -14.12 15.64
C ALA A 101 -17.21 -14.61 15.46
N LEU A 102 -17.63 -15.52 16.35
CA LEU A 102 -19.00 -16.03 16.36
C LEU A 102 -19.96 -15.03 17.00
N TRP A 103 -20.99 -14.66 16.26
CA TRP A 103 -22.08 -13.79 16.68
C TRP A 103 -23.43 -14.48 16.48
N ASP A 104 -24.05 -14.92 17.57
CA ASP A 104 -25.36 -15.57 17.56
C ASP A 104 -25.46 -16.79 16.62
N GLY A 105 -24.35 -17.54 16.52
CA GLY A 105 -24.24 -18.74 15.69
C GLY A 105 -23.71 -18.49 14.27
N GLU A 106 -23.55 -17.23 13.86
CA GLU A 106 -22.95 -16.86 12.57
C GLU A 106 -21.52 -16.37 12.75
N GLU A 107 -20.63 -16.76 11.84
CA GLU A 107 -19.29 -16.17 11.76
C GLU A 107 -19.40 -14.77 11.15
N LYS A 108 -18.81 -13.76 11.81
CA LYS A 108 -18.77 -12.38 11.34
C LYS A 108 -17.35 -11.83 11.41
N THR A 109 -16.99 -11.03 10.43
CA THR A 109 -15.74 -10.26 10.41
C THR A 109 -15.73 -9.21 11.51
N ILE A 110 -14.53 -8.76 11.92
CA ILE A 110 -14.40 -7.65 12.87
C ILE A 110 -15.11 -6.38 12.38
N THR A 111 -15.03 -6.08 11.08
CA THR A 111 -15.69 -4.89 10.50
C THR A 111 -17.21 -5.00 10.56
N GLU A 112 -17.79 -6.17 10.30
CA GLU A 112 -19.23 -6.38 10.50
C GLU A 112 -19.62 -6.21 11.98
N LEU A 113 -18.80 -6.71 12.90
CA LEU A 113 -19.04 -6.59 14.33
C LEU A 113 -19.00 -5.15 14.84
N GLN A 114 -18.20 -4.28 14.22
CA GLN A 114 -18.12 -2.86 14.57
C GLN A 114 -19.45 -2.13 14.39
N SER A 115 -20.32 -2.58 13.47
CA SER A 115 -21.64 -1.99 13.27
C SER A 115 -22.52 -2.07 14.54
N TYR A 116 -22.41 -3.17 15.30
CA TYR A 116 -23.15 -3.37 16.55
C TYR A 116 -22.69 -2.46 17.69
N LEU A 117 -21.54 -1.78 17.57
CA LEU A 117 -21.11 -0.78 18.54
C LEU A 117 -22.00 0.48 18.52
N GLN A 118 -22.81 0.66 17.48
CA GLN A 118 -23.77 1.77 17.35
C GLN A 118 -25.20 1.37 17.78
N ASP A 119 -25.43 0.12 18.19
CA ASP A 119 -26.75 -0.36 18.59
C ASP A 119 -27.26 0.36 19.85
N PRO A 120 -28.55 0.73 19.96
CA PRO A 120 -29.10 1.40 21.14
C PRO A 120 -29.02 0.56 22.42
N ASN A 121 -29.05 -0.77 22.31
CA ASN A 121 -28.96 -1.70 23.43
C ASN A 121 -27.51 -1.85 23.93
N ARG A 122 -27.26 -1.46 25.17
CA ARG A 122 -25.94 -1.56 25.82
C ARG A 122 -25.39 -2.99 25.85
N HIS A 123 -26.25 -4.00 25.99
CA HIS A 123 -25.80 -5.39 26.05
C HIS A 123 -25.22 -5.84 24.70
N ILE A 124 -25.81 -5.42 23.60
CA ILE A 124 -25.32 -5.68 22.24
C ILE A 124 -23.96 -5.01 22.05
N ARG A 125 -23.84 -3.72 22.35
CA ARG A 125 -22.56 -2.99 22.27
C ARG A 125 -21.47 -3.63 23.12
N LYS A 126 -21.78 -4.03 24.36
CA LYS A 126 -20.82 -4.67 25.26
C LYS A 126 -20.32 -6.01 24.69
N LYS A 127 -21.25 -6.86 24.24
CA LYS A 127 -20.91 -8.16 23.62
C LYS A 127 -20.01 -7.97 22.41
N ALA A 128 -20.37 -7.05 21.51
CA ALA A 128 -19.56 -6.73 20.32
C ALA A 128 -18.17 -6.21 20.71
N LYS A 129 -18.08 -5.29 21.68
CA LYS A 129 -16.79 -4.76 22.13
C LYS A 129 -15.88 -5.84 22.69
N THR A 130 -16.41 -6.78 23.48
CA THR A 130 -15.64 -7.90 24.05
C THR A 130 -15.15 -8.87 22.99
N LEU A 131 -15.87 -9.06 21.89
CA LEU A 131 -15.41 -9.93 20.79
C LEU A 131 -14.37 -9.26 19.89
N ILE A 132 -14.41 -7.93 19.78
CA ILE A 132 -13.47 -7.13 18.97
C ILE A 132 -12.12 -6.92 19.69
N SER A 133 -12.13 -6.85 21.04
CA SER A 133 -10.96 -6.55 21.87
C SER A 133 -10.23 -7.80 22.33
#